data_AF-A0A349YSD3-F1
#
_entry.id   AF-A0A349YSD3-F1
#
_cell.length_a   1.000
_cell.length_b   1.000
_cell.length_c   1.000
_cell.angle_alpha   90.00
_cell.angle_beta   90.00
_cell.angle_gamma   90.00
#
_symmetry.space_group_name_H-M   'P 1'
#
loop_
_entity.id
_entity.type
_entity.pdbx_description
1 polymer ?
#
loop_
_entity_poly.entity_id
_entity_poly.type
_entity_poly.pdbx_seq_one_letter_code
_entity_poly.pdbx_strand_id
1 'polypeptide(L)'
;MSKLYLLCGLNDENYTQAEHSFYKSYKDALQAVIDSCNEWEESCEIEIEDDGYRITARYYDSFYVTEIKQICPECGTHLLIWHHGYEGVDFEVRLQGTYEECEREMKKEIYKLVNDLELTEEDICDNVIDTGNEWEVFDIVEIKE
;
A
#
# COMPACT_ATOMS: atom_id res chain seq x y z
N MET A 1 -23.23 8.40 2.43
CA MET A 1 -22.30 7.26 2.37
C MET A 1 -21.29 7.49 3.47
N SER A 2 -21.13 6.53 4.38
CA SER A 2 -19.99 6.49 5.30
C SER A 2 -18.71 6.43 4.47
N LYS A 3 -17.68 7.13 4.92
CA LYS A 3 -16.34 7.07 4.32
C LYS A 3 -15.42 6.42 5.35
N LEU A 4 -14.58 5.52 4.89
CA LEU A 4 -13.45 5.01 5.66
C LEU A 4 -12.17 5.44 4.94
N TYR A 5 -11.13 5.72 5.71
CA TYR A 5 -9.84 6.15 5.20
C TYR A 5 -8.85 5.02 5.47
N LEU A 6 -8.34 4.42 4.39
CA LEU A 6 -7.21 3.51 4.43
C LEU A 6 -5.94 4.34 4.47
N LEU A 7 -5.04 4.04 5.40
CA LEU A 7 -3.67 4.53 5.41
C LEU A 7 -2.75 3.38 5.04
N CYS A 8 -2.00 3.55 3.94
CA CYS A 8 -0.91 2.69 3.53
C CYS A 8 0.42 3.33 3.92
N GLY A 9 1.40 2.53 4.36
CA GLY A 9 2.76 2.98 4.68
C GLY A 9 3.81 1.98 4.22
N LEU A 10 4.95 2.45 3.71
CA LEU A 10 6.08 1.60 3.31
C LEU A 10 7.41 2.32 3.56
N ASN A 11 8.36 1.61 4.17
CA ASN A 11 9.73 2.09 4.39
C ASN A 11 10.72 1.45 3.41
N ASP A 12 11.93 2.00 3.37
CA ASP A 12 13.04 1.58 2.53
C ASP A 12 13.76 0.31 3.00
N GLU A 13 13.32 -0.30 4.11
CA GLU A 13 13.89 -1.53 4.65
C GLU A 13 13.04 -2.77 4.31
N ASN A 14 11.72 -2.61 4.18
CA ASN A 14 10.77 -3.72 4.09
C ASN A 14 9.81 -3.54 2.90
N TYR A 15 10.35 -3.44 1.69
CA TYR A 15 9.59 -3.21 0.45
C TYR A 15 8.44 -4.19 0.18
N THR A 16 8.47 -5.41 0.74
CA THR A 16 7.39 -6.39 0.60
C THR A 16 6.29 -6.30 1.66
N GLN A 17 6.45 -5.44 2.66
CA GLN A 17 5.61 -5.44 3.86
C GLN A 17 5.02 -4.04 4.10
N ALA A 18 4.04 -3.68 3.28
CA ALA A 18 3.29 -2.46 3.50
C ALA A 18 2.42 -2.56 4.76
N GLU A 19 2.31 -1.44 5.47
CA GLU A 19 1.46 -1.28 6.63
C GLU A 19 0.10 -0.73 6.21
N HIS A 20 -0.99 -1.32 6.75
CA HIS A 20 -2.36 -0.92 6.41
C HIS A 20 -3.18 -0.68 7.68
N SER A 21 -3.79 0.49 7.77
CA SER A 21 -4.65 0.88 8.90
C SER A 21 -5.89 1.66 8.44
N PHE A 22 -6.94 1.66 9.25
CA PHE A 22 -8.24 2.19 8.87
C PHE A 22 -8.76 3.23 9.87
N TYR A 23 -9.30 4.33 9.35
CA TYR A 23 -9.78 5.45 10.15
C TYR A 23 -11.14 5.95 9.68
N LYS A 24 -11.98 6.38 10.64
CA LYS A 24 -13.32 6.92 10.37
C LYS A 24 -13.30 8.38 9.89
N SER A 25 -12.19 9.09 10.09
CA SER A 25 -12.04 10.46 9.65
C SER A 25 -10.67 10.70 9.02
N TYR A 26 -10.64 11.57 8.01
CA TYR A 26 -9.40 12.01 7.36
C TYR A 26 -8.43 12.64 8.37
N LYS A 27 -8.96 13.38 9.35
CA LYS A 27 -8.15 14.04 10.38
C LYS A 27 -7.42 13.02 11.25
N ASP A 28 -8.08 11.92 11.62
CA ASP A 28 -7.46 10.87 12.42
C ASP A 28 -6.40 10.11 11.60
N ALA A 29 -6.68 9.83 10.32
CA ALA A 29 -5.70 9.24 9.41
C ALA A 29 -4.46 10.14 9.24
N LEU A 30 -4.66 11.45 9.04
CA LEU A 30 -3.56 12.40 8.90
C LEU A 30 -2.74 12.53 10.19
N GLN A 31 -3.40 12.52 11.36
CA GLN A 31 -2.66 12.51 12.63
C GLN A 31 -1.82 11.25 12.77
N ALA A 32 -2.38 10.08 12.42
CA ALA A 32 -1.66 8.83 12.45
C ALA A 32 -0.45 8.82 11.50
N VAL A 33 -0.55 9.42 10.32
CA VAL A 33 0.61 9.59 9.43
C VAL A 33 1.74 10.36 10.12
N ILE A 34 1.42 11.50 10.72
CA ILE A 34 2.43 12.33 11.42
C ILE A 34 3.04 11.56 12.59
N ASP A 35 2.22 10.82 13.34
CA ASP A 35 2.69 9.98 14.44
C ASP A 35 3.63 8.87 13.92
N SER A 36 3.26 8.16 12.84
CA SER A 36 4.09 7.13 12.20
C SER A 36 5.40 7.68 11.64
N CYS A 37 5.41 8.86 11.02
CA CYS A 37 6.63 9.50 10.56
C CYS A 37 7.59 9.83 11.72
N ASN A 38 7.06 10.32 12.85
CA ASN A 38 7.87 10.62 14.04
C ASN A 38 8.35 9.36 14.75
N GLU A 39 7.54 8.30 14.78
CA GLU A 39 7.92 7.00 15.33
C GLU A 39 8.99 6.31 14.49
N TRP A 40 8.93 6.47 13.17
CA TRP A 40 9.97 6.00 12.25
C TRP A 40 11.28 6.74 12.48
N GLU A 41 11.28 8.08 12.36
CA GLU A 41 12.42 8.93 12.72
C GLU A 41 11.98 10.32 13.20
N GLU A 42 12.31 10.68 14.45
CA GLU A 42 11.87 11.94 15.08
C GLU A 42 12.40 13.19 14.36
N SER A 43 13.52 13.07 13.65
CA SER A 43 14.17 14.18 12.94
C SER A 43 14.00 14.14 11.42
N CYS A 44 13.01 13.41 10.93
CA CYS A 44 12.73 13.32 9.49
C CYS A 44 12.25 14.65 8.90
N GLU A 45 12.59 14.87 7.64
CA GLU A 45 12.01 15.94 6.82
C GLU A 45 10.72 15.42 6.19
N ILE A 46 9.61 16.12 6.43
CA ILE A 46 8.28 15.74 5.95
C ILE A 46 7.93 16.55 4.69
N GLU A 47 7.71 15.86 3.59
CA GLU A 47 7.10 16.40 2.37
C GLU A 47 5.64 15.99 2.29
N ILE A 48 4.75 16.97 2.04
CA ILE A 48 3.30 16.77 1.97
C ILE A 48 2.86 17.03 0.53
N GLU A 49 2.24 16.02 -0.08
CA GLU A 49 1.79 16.00 -1.46
C GLU A 49 0.28 15.66 -1.53
N ASP A 50 -0.30 15.84 -2.71
CA ASP A 50 -1.72 15.53 -3.00
C ASP A 50 -2.70 16.05 -1.94
N ASP A 51 -2.61 17.35 -1.61
CA ASP A 51 -3.44 17.99 -0.58
C ASP A 51 -3.38 17.30 0.81
N GLY A 52 -2.28 16.62 1.11
CA GLY A 52 -2.07 15.87 2.36
C GLY A 52 -2.59 14.44 2.34
N TYR A 53 -2.90 13.90 1.17
CA TYR A 53 -3.17 12.48 0.99
C TYR A 53 -1.91 11.65 0.84
N ARG A 54 -0.78 12.25 0.43
CA ARG A 54 0.50 11.57 0.35
C ARG A 54 1.54 12.32 1.19
N ILE A 55 2.27 11.59 2.03
CA ILE A 55 3.32 12.17 2.86
C ILE A 55 4.57 11.30 2.74
N THR A 56 5.69 11.95 2.44
CA THR A 56 7.01 11.31 2.37
C THR A 56 7.89 11.88 3.47
N ALA A 57 8.27 11.04 4.44
CA ALA A 57 9.29 11.35 5.43
C ALA A 57 10.66 10.91 4.91
N ARG A 58 11.69 11.74 5.07
CA ARG A 58 13.06 11.42 4.68
C ARG A 58 14.05 11.66 5.82
N TYR A 59 15.00 10.76 5.96
CA TYR A 59 16.10 10.90 6.91
C TYR A 59 17.39 10.37 6.26
N TYR A 60 18.28 11.28 5.88
CA TYR A 60 19.42 10.98 4.99
C TYR A 60 18.98 10.30 3.69
N ASP A 61 19.49 9.09 3.41
CA ASP A 61 19.15 8.30 2.22
C ASP A 61 17.92 7.42 2.44
N SER A 62 17.36 7.39 3.65
CA SER A 62 16.19 6.59 4.02
C SER A 62 14.89 7.35 3.87
N PHE A 63 13.81 6.61 3.63
CA PHE A 63 12.48 7.18 3.45
C PHE A 63 11.36 6.31 4.02
N TYR A 64 10.25 6.97 4.33
CA TYR A 64 8.98 6.36 4.64
C TYR A 64 7.87 7.09 3.87
N VAL A 65 7.17 6.35 3.02
CA VAL A 65 6.09 6.89 2.19
C VAL A 65 4.76 6.41 2.76
N THR A 66 3.83 7.35 2.89
CA THR A 66 2.45 7.06 3.30
C THR A 66 1.46 7.63 2.32
N GLU A 67 0.34 6.92 2.15
CA GLU A 67 -0.77 7.39 1.33
C GLU A 67 -2.12 7.06 1.97
N ILE A 68 -2.99 8.07 2.04
CA ILE A 68 -4.36 7.95 2.52
C ILE A 68 -5.27 7.74 1.31
N LYS A 69 -6.15 6.74 1.35
CA LYS A 69 -7.15 6.48 0.31
C LYS A 69 -8.55 6.45 0.91
N GLN A 70 -9.52 7.02 0.21
CA GLN A 70 -10.94 6.92 0.59
C GLN A 70 -11.53 5.62 0.05
N ILE A 71 -12.14 4.82 0.93
CA ILE A 71 -12.84 3.58 0.57
C ILE A 71 -14.29 3.60 1.03
N CYS A 72 -15.08 2.69 0.47
CA CYS A 72 -16.51 2.54 0.75
C CYS A 72 -16.70 1.38 1.73
N PRO A 73 -16.91 1.58 3.04
CA PRO A 73 -16.98 0.47 4.00
C PRO A 73 -18.09 -0.56 3.71
N GLU A 74 -19.12 -0.19 2.94
CA GLU A 74 -20.23 -1.08 2.57
C GLU A 74 -20.00 -1.84 1.25
N CYS A 75 -18.90 -1.58 0.53
CA CYS A 75 -18.67 -2.14 -0.80
C CYS A 75 -17.90 -3.48 -0.78
N GLY A 76 -17.51 -3.97 0.39
CA GLY A 76 -16.78 -5.23 0.56
C GLY A 76 -16.23 -5.36 1.97
N THR A 77 -15.73 -6.53 2.32
CA THR A 77 -15.10 -6.81 3.63
C THR A 77 -13.57 -6.83 3.54
N HIS A 78 -13.02 -6.93 2.33
CA HIS A 78 -11.59 -6.98 2.06
C HIS A 78 -11.21 -6.03 0.93
N LEU A 79 -9.94 -5.65 0.92
CA LEU A 79 -9.29 -4.92 -0.16
C LEU A 79 -8.19 -5.80 -0.76
N LEU A 80 -8.08 -5.77 -2.09
CA LEU A 80 -6.85 -6.09 -2.80
C LEU A 80 -6.10 -4.79 -2.99
N ILE A 81 -4.94 -4.67 -2.36
CA ILE A 81 -4.07 -3.50 -2.42
C ILE A 81 -2.82 -3.93 -3.16
N TRP A 82 -2.45 -3.15 -4.16
CA TRP A 82 -1.18 -3.28 -4.85
C TRP A 82 -0.23 -2.20 -4.35
N HIS A 83 1.03 -2.56 -4.16
CA HIS A 83 2.11 -1.59 -4.01
C HIS A 83 3.37 -2.05 -4.72
N HIS A 84 4.24 -1.09 -5.02
CA HIS A 84 5.57 -1.37 -5.56
C HIS A 84 6.65 -0.61 -4.80
N GLY A 85 7.89 -1.06 -4.96
CA GLY A 85 9.07 -0.51 -4.29
C GLY A 85 10.33 -0.59 -5.16
N TYR A 86 11.36 0.19 -4.79
CA TYR A 86 12.67 0.42 -5.45
C TYR A 86 12.76 1.64 -6.37
N GLU A 87 12.07 1.71 -7.52
CA GLU A 87 12.10 2.90 -8.40
C GLU A 87 11.00 3.91 -8.07
N GLY A 88 10.43 3.78 -6.88
CA GLY A 88 9.37 4.62 -6.36
C GLY A 88 8.61 3.85 -5.30
N VAL A 89 7.55 4.48 -4.79
CA VAL A 89 6.54 3.78 -3.99
C VAL A 89 5.19 4.32 -4.40
N ASP A 90 4.31 3.46 -4.88
CA ASP A 90 2.90 3.77 -5.04
C ASP A 90 2.02 2.70 -4.40
N PHE A 91 0.81 3.11 -4.06
CA PHE A 91 -0.23 2.22 -3.56
C PHE A 91 -1.46 2.34 -4.46
N GLU A 92 -2.17 1.24 -4.70
CA GLU A 92 -3.45 1.26 -5.42
C GLU A 92 -4.43 0.24 -4.83
N VAL A 93 -5.68 0.64 -4.60
CA VAL A 93 -6.75 -0.31 -4.28
C VAL A 93 -7.26 -0.89 -5.59
N ARG A 94 -6.84 -2.13 -5.90
CA ARG A 94 -7.22 -2.84 -7.12
C ARG A 94 -8.66 -3.35 -7.08
N LEU A 95 -9.09 -3.82 -5.91
CA LEU A 95 -10.44 -4.34 -5.70
C LEU A 95 -10.91 -4.11 -4.26
N GLN A 96 -12.20 -3.88 -4.09
CA GLN A 96 -12.89 -4.02 -2.81
C GLN A 96 -14.02 -5.03 -2.96
N GLY A 97 -14.05 -6.07 -2.12
CA GLY A 97 -14.99 -7.19 -2.22
C GLY A 97 -14.88 -8.19 -1.07
N THR A 98 -15.19 -9.46 -1.31
CA THR A 98 -14.85 -10.54 -0.37
C THR A 98 -13.39 -10.98 -0.51
N TYR A 99 -12.89 -11.78 0.44
CA TYR A 99 -11.55 -12.38 0.34
C TYR A 99 -11.40 -13.19 -0.96
N GLU A 100 -12.39 -14.01 -1.31
CA GLU A 100 -12.35 -14.86 -2.52
C GLU A 100 -12.37 -14.03 -3.80
N GLU A 101 -13.07 -12.90 -3.81
CA GLU A 101 -13.07 -11.98 -4.94
C GLU A 101 -11.70 -11.32 -5.11
N CYS A 102 -11.09 -10.88 -4.01
CA CYS A 102 -9.74 -10.31 -3.99
C CYS A 102 -8.68 -11.33 -4.41
N GLU A 103 -8.74 -12.56 -3.89
CA GLU A 103 -7.79 -13.63 -4.23
C GLU A 103 -7.87 -14.02 -5.71
N ARG A 104 -9.08 -14.04 -6.28
CA ARG A 104 -9.29 -14.31 -7.70
C ARG A 104 -8.73 -13.20 -8.58
N GLU A 105 -8.93 -11.93 -8.21
CA GLU A 105 -8.38 -10.81 -8.98
C GLU A 105 -6.86 -10.72 -8.84
N MET A 106 -6.31 -10.94 -7.64
CA MET A 106 -4.87 -11.03 -7.40
C MET A 106 -4.20 -12.05 -8.31
N LYS A 107 -4.72 -13.29 -8.34
CA LYS A 107 -4.19 -14.36 -9.21
C LYS A 107 -4.24 -13.98 -10.69
N LYS A 108 -5.27 -13.25 -11.11
CA LYS A 108 -5.42 -12.78 -12.49
C LYS A 108 -4.42 -11.66 -12.82
N GLU A 109 -4.20 -10.72 -11.92
CA GLU A 109 -3.21 -9.64 -12.10
C GLU A 109 -1.79 -10.18 -12.11
N ILE A 110 -1.44 -11.05 -11.14
CA ILE A 110 -0.13 -11.74 -11.12
C ILE A 110 0.08 -12.52 -12.42
N TYR A 111 -0.89 -13.34 -12.84
CA TYR A 111 -0.78 -14.09 -14.09
C TYR A 111 -0.57 -13.18 -15.29
N LYS A 112 -1.27 -12.03 -15.35
CA LYS A 112 -1.10 -11.07 -16.43
C LYS A 112 0.31 -10.45 -16.40
N LEU A 113 0.75 -9.96 -15.25
CA LEU A 113 2.07 -9.34 -15.06
C LEU A 113 3.20 -10.29 -15.46
N VAL A 114 3.14 -11.54 -14.98
CA VAL A 114 4.12 -12.60 -15.30
C VAL A 114 4.18 -12.87 -16.80
N ASN A 115 3.04 -12.93 -17.50
CA ASN A 115 3.04 -13.13 -18.95
C ASN A 115 3.53 -11.90 -19.70
N ASP A 116 3.12 -10.69 -19.30
CA ASP A 116 3.47 -9.44 -19.97
C ASP A 116 4.98 -9.15 -19.88
N LEU A 117 5.62 -9.56 -18.78
CA LEU A 117 7.06 -9.39 -18.52
C LEU A 117 7.89 -10.66 -18.79
N GLU A 118 7.27 -11.74 -19.25
CA GLU A 118 7.91 -13.04 -19.48
C GLU A 118 8.68 -13.59 -18.26
N LEU A 119 8.15 -13.37 -17.04
CA LEU A 119 8.75 -13.79 -15.78
C LEU A 119 8.65 -15.31 -15.57
N THR A 120 9.51 -15.83 -14.71
CA THR A 120 9.62 -17.25 -14.36
C THR A 120 9.09 -17.54 -12.96
N GLU A 121 8.95 -18.82 -12.61
CA GLU A 121 8.51 -19.21 -11.26
C GLU A 121 9.50 -18.78 -10.16
N GLU A 122 10.76 -18.52 -10.49
CA GLU A 122 11.77 -18.04 -9.53
C GLU A 122 11.53 -16.57 -9.14
N ASP A 123 10.82 -15.82 -9.97
CA ASP A 123 10.50 -14.40 -9.78
C ASP A 123 9.23 -14.20 -8.93
N ILE A 124 8.57 -15.29 -8.52
CA ILE A 124 7.26 -15.27 -7.86
C ILE A 124 7.38 -15.87 -6.46
N CYS A 125 7.04 -15.09 -5.44
CA CYS A 125 6.92 -15.55 -4.06
C CYS A 125 5.53 -15.19 -3.52
N ASP A 126 4.58 -16.13 -3.66
CA ASP A 126 3.17 -15.95 -3.29
C ASP A 126 2.52 -14.70 -3.91
N ASN A 127 2.46 -13.61 -3.16
CA ASN A 127 1.88 -12.34 -3.56
C ASN A 127 2.93 -11.25 -3.90
N VAL A 128 4.21 -11.60 -3.89
CA VAL A 128 5.34 -10.74 -4.24
C VAL A 128 5.94 -11.20 -5.56
N ILE A 129 6.13 -10.28 -6.50
CA ILE A 129 6.70 -10.52 -7.82
C ILE A 129 7.95 -9.65 -7.99
N ASP A 130 9.10 -10.28 -8.25
CA ASP A 130 10.34 -9.59 -8.58
C ASP A 130 10.40 -9.36 -10.09
N THR A 131 10.36 -8.11 -10.52
CA THR A 131 10.46 -7.75 -11.95
C THR A 131 11.91 -7.59 -12.43
N GLY A 132 12.88 -7.74 -11.53
CA GLY A 132 14.29 -7.43 -11.72
C GLY A 132 14.64 -5.94 -11.53
N ASN A 133 13.66 -5.03 -11.60
CA ASN A 133 13.83 -3.60 -11.33
C ASN A 133 13.13 -3.19 -10.03
N GLU A 134 11.93 -3.70 -9.82
CA GLU A 134 11.05 -3.40 -8.70
C GLU A 134 10.40 -4.67 -8.15
N TRP A 135 9.93 -4.57 -6.92
CA TRP A 135 9.06 -5.57 -6.33
C TRP A 135 7.61 -5.10 -6.42
N GLU A 136 6.76 -5.96 -6.97
CA GLU A 136 5.33 -5.76 -7.17
C GLU A 136 4.58 -6.64 -6.17
N VAL A 137 3.77 -6.07 -5.30
CA VAL A 137 3.18 -6.77 -4.15
C VAL A 137 1.67 -6.60 -4.12
N PHE A 138 0.96 -7.69 -3.82
CA PHE A 138 -0.49 -7.72 -3.79
C PHE A 138 -1.01 -8.18 -2.41
N ASP A 139 -1.40 -7.24 -1.55
CA ASP A 139 -1.93 -7.54 -0.24
C ASP A 139 -3.45 -7.71 -0.25
N ILE A 140 -3.95 -8.76 0.42
CA ILE A 140 -5.38 -8.90 0.72
C ILE A 140 -5.61 -8.54 2.19
N VAL A 141 -6.30 -7.42 2.43
CA VAL A 141 -6.46 -6.84 3.76
C VAL A 141 -7.93 -6.84 4.17
N GLU A 142 -8.24 -7.39 5.35
CA GLU A 142 -9.56 -7.28 5.98
C GLU A 142 -9.82 -5.85 6.45
N ILE A 143 -10.97 -5.29 6.08
CA ILE A 143 -11.39 -3.96 6.50
C ILE A 143 -11.80 -4.00 7.97
N LYS A 144 -11.09 -3.23 8.80
CA LYS A 144 -11.37 -3.10 10.24
C LYS A 144 -11.98 -1.73 10.52
N GLU A 145 -13.13 -1.70 11.20
CA GLU A 145 -13.84 -0.46 11.58
C GLU A 145 -13.52 0.04 12.98
#